data_AF-A0A2V8DPV5-F1
#
_entry.id   AF-A0A2V8DPV5-F1
#
_cell.length_a   1.000
_cell.length_b   1.000
_cell.length_c   1.000
_cell.angle_alpha   90.00
_cell.angle_beta   90.00
_cell.angle_gamma   90.00
#
_symmetry.space_group_name_H-M   'P 1'
#
loop_
_entity.id
_entity.type
_entity.pdbx_description
1 polymer ?
#
loop_
_entity_poly.entity_id
_entity_poly.type
_entity_poly.pdbx_seq_one_letter_code
_entity_poly.pdbx_strand_id
1 'polypeptide(L)'
;TNARARLTLTGRTREEEFGAVLLFRSRYLAPASHSARFYREYFRPAAEHVVEKDRRRWLVVYRGVEFYLHLDQLLVPASDGYFVEVKSRTWSRRDAQDKADVISELLALFGTSADDTISDGYVDLVAGGRR
;
A
#
# COMPACT_ATOMS: atom_id res chain seq x y z
N THR A 1 8.52 -19.10 10.95
CA THR A 1 8.18 -17.99 10.05
C THR A 1 8.29 -16.69 10.82
N ASN A 2 9.41 -15.96 10.72
CA ASN A 2 9.63 -14.76 11.54
C ASN A 2 9.32 -13.52 10.69
N ALA A 3 8.27 -12.78 11.04
CA ALA A 3 7.93 -11.55 10.35
C ALA A 3 9.02 -10.49 10.64
N ARG A 4 9.61 -9.90 9.60
CA ARG A 4 10.61 -8.83 9.77
C ARG A 4 9.90 -7.51 10.01
N ALA A 5 10.01 -6.98 11.24
CA ALA A 5 9.49 -5.66 11.57
C ALA A 5 10.31 -4.57 10.86
N ARG A 6 9.64 -3.55 10.32
CA ARG A 6 10.28 -2.45 9.58
C ARG A 6 9.67 -1.11 9.95
N LEU A 7 10.52 -0.09 10.01
CA LEU A 7 10.13 1.32 10.02
C LEU A 7 10.15 1.85 8.60
N THR A 8 9.08 2.53 8.21
CA THR A 8 8.96 3.18 6.91
C THR A 8 8.61 4.63 7.13
N LEU A 9 9.38 5.54 6.53
CA LEU A 9 8.99 6.95 6.40
C LEU A 9 8.47 7.16 4.98
N THR A 10 7.17 7.42 4.89
CA THR A 10 6.52 7.81 3.63
C THR A 10 6.72 9.30 3.37
N GLY A 11 6.76 9.69 2.10
CA GLY A 11 6.78 11.10 1.72
C GLY A 11 5.47 11.80 2.06
N ARG A 12 5.52 13.14 2.22
CA ARG A 12 4.34 13.97 2.49
C ARG A 12 3.44 14.17 1.26
N THR A 13 3.91 13.81 0.07
CA THR A 13 3.25 14.07 -1.22
C THR A 13 3.21 12.80 -2.06
N ARG A 14 2.07 12.52 -2.68
CA ARG A 14 1.96 11.62 -3.84
C ARG A 14 2.81 12.26 -4.95
N GLU A 15 3.72 11.49 -5.55
CA GLU A 15 4.67 12.06 -6.53
C GLU A 15 3.95 12.36 -7.84
N GLU A 16 3.03 11.48 -8.26
CA GLU A 16 2.19 11.62 -9.44
C GLU A 16 0.97 10.68 -9.34
N GLU A 17 -0.11 10.98 -10.06
CA GLU A 17 -1.30 10.15 -10.17
C GLU A 17 -1.58 9.83 -11.64
N PHE A 18 -1.87 8.56 -11.94
CA PHE A 18 -2.16 8.03 -13.26
C PHE A 18 -3.56 7.40 -13.22
N GLY A 19 -4.59 8.24 -13.23
CA GLY A 19 -5.96 7.82 -12.94
C GLY A 19 -6.07 7.29 -11.51
N ALA A 20 -6.46 6.03 -11.37
CA ALA A 20 -6.57 5.32 -10.09
C ALA A 20 -5.22 4.86 -9.50
N VAL A 21 -4.13 4.91 -10.28
CA VAL A 21 -2.83 4.38 -9.88
C VAL A 21 -1.94 5.49 -9.36
N LEU A 22 -1.38 5.29 -8.16
CA LEU A 22 -0.57 6.29 -7.48
C LEU A 22 0.92 5.97 -7.53
N LEU A 23 1.74 6.97 -7.83
CA LEU A 23 3.19 6.88 -7.74
C LEU A 23 3.66 7.33 -6.35
N PHE A 24 4.25 6.37 -5.62
CA PHE A 24 4.79 6.59 -4.29
C PHE A 24 6.30 6.38 -4.21
N ARG A 25 6.94 7.18 -3.37
CA ARG A 25 8.34 7.02 -2.98
C ARG A 25 8.46 6.85 -1.46
N SER A 26 9.05 5.73 -1.04
CA SER A 26 9.52 5.58 0.34
C SER A 26 10.76 6.43 0.53
N ARG A 27 10.77 7.31 1.54
CA ARG A 27 11.95 8.14 1.86
C ARG A 27 12.96 7.39 2.69
N TYR A 28 12.48 6.55 3.61
CA TYR A 28 13.33 5.76 4.48
C TYR A 28 12.70 4.39 4.75
N LEU A 29 13.54 3.36 4.78
CA LEU A 29 13.17 2.00 5.09
C LEU A 29 14.27 1.38 5.97
N ALA A 30 13.94 1.03 7.21
CA ALA A 30 14.88 0.45 8.16
C ALA A 30 14.27 -0.69 8.97
N PRO A 31 15.08 -1.57 9.57
CA PRO A 31 14.60 -2.52 10.58
C PRO A 31 13.92 -1.81 11.75
N ALA A 32 12.80 -2.36 12.24
CA ALA A 32 12.20 -1.94 13.49
C ALA A 32 12.73 -2.81 14.64
N SER A 33 13.92 -2.48 15.15
CA SER A 33 14.66 -3.27 16.16
C SER A 33 14.26 -2.98 17.61
N HIS A 34 13.40 -1.99 17.86
CA HIS A 34 12.99 -1.58 19.21
C HIS A 34 11.52 -1.87 19.48
N SER A 35 11.13 -1.79 20.75
CA SER A 35 9.74 -2.01 21.17
C SER A 35 8.82 -0.86 20.73
N ALA A 36 7.52 -1.13 20.65
CA ALA A 36 6.51 -0.09 20.39
C ALA A 36 6.56 1.04 21.44
N ARG A 37 6.87 0.72 22.71
CA ARG A 37 7.08 1.72 23.77
C ARG A 37 8.22 2.69 23.43
N PHE A 38 9.37 2.16 23.01
CA PHE A 38 10.51 2.99 22.60
C PHE A 38 10.10 3.95 21.47
N TYR A 39 9.39 3.45 20.45
CA TYR A 39 8.97 4.30 19.33
C TYR A 39 7.99 5.39 19.75
N ARG A 40 7.05 5.11 20.66
CA ARG A 40 6.16 6.13 21.22
C ARG A 40 6.93 7.22 21.96
N GLU A 41 7.89 6.85 22.80
CA GLU A 41 8.71 7.81 23.56
C GLU A 41 9.67 8.62 22.66
N TYR A 42 10.26 7.97 21.64
CA TYR A 42 11.21 8.58 20.72
C TYR A 42 10.53 9.54 19.72
N PHE A 43 9.48 9.08 19.04
CA PHE A 43 8.81 9.89 18.00
C PHE A 43 7.80 10.87 18.56
N ARG A 44 7.24 10.61 19.75
CA ARG A 44 6.17 11.43 20.36
C ARG A 44 5.05 11.74 19.35
N PRO A 45 4.41 10.71 18.78
CA PRO A 45 3.49 10.90 17.67
C PRO A 45 2.25 11.70 18.12
N ALA A 46 1.73 12.54 17.23
CA ALA A 46 0.48 13.26 17.48
C ALA A 46 -0.74 12.31 17.55
N ALA A 47 -0.68 11.19 16.83
CA ALA A 47 -1.68 10.12 16.84
C ALA A 47 -1.02 8.77 16.56
N GLU A 48 -1.62 7.70 17.07
CA GLU A 48 -1.20 6.31 16.81
C GLU A 48 -2.40 5.52 16.30
N HIS A 49 -2.19 4.80 15.19
CA HIS A 49 -3.21 3.95 14.58
C HIS A 49 -2.63 2.54 14.44
N VAL A 50 -3.39 1.55 14.89
CA VAL A 50 -3.02 0.14 14.79
C VAL A 50 -3.83 -0.47 13.65
N VAL A 51 -3.12 -1.11 12.71
CA VAL A 51 -3.72 -1.86 11.62
C VAL A 51 -3.22 -3.29 11.66
N GLU A 52 -4.13 -4.24 11.80
CA GLU A 52 -3.84 -5.67 11.70
C GLU A 52 -4.59 -6.26 10.52
N LYS A 53 -3.93 -7.17 9.80
CA LYS A 53 -4.50 -7.78 8.59
C LYS A 53 -3.85 -9.11 8.26
N ASP A 54 -4.65 -9.97 7.63
CA ASP A 54 -4.16 -11.15 6.95
C ASP A 54 -3.87 -10.82 5.49
N ARG A 55 -2.65 -11.14 5.03
CA ARG A 55 -2.20 -10.85 3.67
C ARG A 55 -1.76 -12.11 2.94
N ARG A 56 -2.40 -12.39 1.82
CA ARG A 56 -1.93 -13.35 0.82
C ARG A 56 -1.13 -12.60 -0.26
N ARG A 57 0.02 -13.15 -0.67
CA ARG A 57 0.98 -12.47 -1.55
C ARG A 57 1.32 -13.34 -2.75
N TRP A 58 1.35 -12.73 -3.93
CA TRP A 58 1.80 -13.36 -5.16
C TRP A 58 2.72 -12.42 -5.93
N LEU A 59 3.66 -13.01 -6.67
CA LEU A 59 4.37 -12.34 -7.76
C LEU A 59 3.76 -12.89 -9.06
N VAL A 60 3.23 -11.99 -9.90
CA VAL A 60 2.59 -12.34 -11.16
C VAL A 60 3.31 -11.65 -12.31
N VAL A 61 3.41 -12.33 -13.45
CA VAL A 61 3.89 -11.73 -14.69
C VAL A 61 2.69 -11.55 -15.61
N TYR A 62 2.42 -10.31 -16.00
CA TYR A 62 1.31 -9.97 -16.88
C TYR A 62 1.78 -8.96 -17.91
N ARG A 63 1.46 -9.18 -19.20
CA ARG A 63 1.95 -8.38 -20.33
C ARG A 63 3.48 -8.18 -20.33
N GLY A 64 4.24 -9.17 -19.82
CA GLY A 64 5.70 -9.10 -19.73
C GLY A 64 6.25 -8.26 -18.57
N VAL A 65 5.39 -7.79 -17.66
CA VAL A 65 5.77 -7.00 -16.48
C VAL A 65 5.51 -7.77 -15.19
N GLU A 66 6.43 -7.67 -14.24
CA GLU A 66 6.27 -8.23 -12.89
C GLU A 66 5.44 -7.31 -11.98
N PHE A 67 4.45 -7.90 -11.31
CA PHE A 67 3.60 -7.24 -10.31
C PHE A 67 3.55 -8.03 -9.01
N TYR A 68 3.61 -7.32 -7.89
CA TYR A 68 3.27 -7.85 -6.58
C TYR A 68 1.77 -7.66 -6.36
N LEU A 69 1.06 -8.77 -6.21
CA LEU A 69 -0.36 -8.79 -5.88
C LEU A 69 -0.54 -9.16 -4.41
N HIS A 70 -1.32 -8.36 -3.70
CA HIS A 70 -1.72 -8.66 -2.33
C HIS A 70 -3.23 -8.69 -2.20
N LEU A 71 -3.75 -9.71 -1.53
CA LEU A 71 -5.14 -9.78 -1.07
C LEU A 71 -5.13 -9.68 0.45
N ASP A 72 -5.76 -8.63 0.97
CA ASP A 72 -5.76 -8.27 2.37
C ASP A 72 -7.16 -8.37 2.98
N GLN A 73 -7.24 -8.92 4.18
CA GLN A 73 -8.42 -8.82 5.05
C GLN A 73 -8.04 -8.04 6.30
N LEU A 74 -8.73 -6.93 6.59
CA LEU A 74 -8.48 -6.16 7.81
C LEU A 74 -9.10 -6.85 9.02
N LEU A 75 -8.29 -7.01 10.05
CA LEU A 75 -8.68 -7.57 11.34
C LEU A 75 -8.83 -6.47 12.40
N VAL A 76 -7.98 -5.44 12.32
CA VAL A 76 -8.05 -4.27 13.20
C VAL A 76 -7.86 -2.99 12.37
N PRO A 77 -8.82 -2.05 12.42
CA PRO A 77 -10.22 -2.33 12.75
C PRO A 77 -10.78 -3.35 11.75
N ALA A 78 -11.67 -4.23 12.22
CA ALA A 78 -12.32 -5.18 11.32
C ALA A 78 -13.13 -4.40 10.27
N SER A 79 -12.95 -4.79 9.00
CA SER A 79 -13.78 -4.29 7.91
C SER A 79 -14.37 -5.46 7.14
N ASP A 80 -15.54 -5.26 6.56
CA ASP A 80 -16.13 -6.25 5.69
C ASP A 80 -15.34 -6.33 4.37
N GLY A 81 -15.20 -7.55 3.85
CA GLY A 81 -14.61 -7.82 2.54
C GLY A 81 -13.08 -7.92 2.51
N TYR A 82 -12.55 -7.79 1.29
CA TYR A 82 -11.13 -7.92 0.98
C TYR A 82 -10.66 -6.72 0.16
N PHE A 83 -9.39 -6.38 0.34
CA PHE A 83 -8.71 -5.35 -0.44
C PHE A 83 -7.68 -6.01 -1.36
N VAL A 84 -7.66 -5.59 -2.62
CA VAL A 84 -6.65 -6.00 -3.60
C VAL A 84 -5.68 -4.86 -3.80
N GLU A 85 -4.38 -5.14 -3.69
CA GLU A 85 -3.31 -4.18 -3.92
C GLU A 85 -2.36 -4.73 -4.99
N VAL A 86 -2.20 -3.98 -6.08
CA VAL A 86 -1.27 -4.30 -7.17
C VAL A 86 -0.13 -3.28 -7.14
N LYS A 87 1.12 -3.77 -7.11
CA LYS A 87 2.32 -2.92 -7.02
C LYS A 87 3.38 -3.34 -8.03
N SER A 88 4.07 -2.36 -8.60
CA SER A 88 5.26 -2.58 -9.40
C SER A 88 6.31 -1.50 -9.10
N ARG A 89 7.58 -1.83 -9.31
CA ARG A 89 8.68 -0.86 -9.19
C ARG A 89 8.84 -0.15 -10.53
N THR A 90 9.12 1.14 -10.50
CA THR A 90 9.36 1.95 -11.70
C THR A 90 10.70 2.69 -11.61
N TRP A 91 11.27 3.02 -12.77
CA TRP A 91 12.56 3.72 -12.90
C TRP A 91 12.47 5.02 -13.69
N SER A 92 11.31 5.32 -14.29
CA SER A 92 11.07 6.57 -15.00
C SER A 92 9.58 6.91 -14.99
N ARG A 93 9.26 8.17 -15.29
CA ARG A 93 7.87 8.60 -15.42
C ARG A 93 7.11 7.84 -16.51
N ARG A 94 7.74 7.62 -17.67
CA ARG A 94 7.14 6.87 -18.77
C ARG A 94 6.86 5.42 -18.38
N ASP A 95 7.83 4.77 -17.76
CA ASP A 95 7.68 3.40 -17.22
C ASP A 95 6.56 3.33 -16.16
N ALA A 96 6.39 4.38 -15.35
CA ALA A 96 5.30 4.45 -14.38
C ALA A 96 3.92 4.54 -15.07
N GLN A 97 3.78 5.38 -16.11
CA GLN A 97 2.56 5.49 -16.89
C GLN A 97 2.21 4.16 -17.59
N ASP A 98 3.16 3.56 -18.31
CA ASP A 98 2.94 2.31 -19.04
C ASP A 98 2.50 1.18 -18.07
N LYS A 99 3.09 1.14 -16.87
CA LYS A 99 2.70 0.20 -15.80
C LYS A 99 1.34 0.52 -15.19
N ALA A 100 0.97 1.79 -15.05
CA ALA A 100 -0.32 2.19 -14.53
C ALA A 100 -1.47 1.72 -15.44
N ASP A 101 -1.26 1.77 -16.75
CA ASP A 101 -2.24 1.28 -17.73
C ASP A 101 -2.44 -0.23 -17.59
N VAL A 102 -1.34 -0.99 -17.43
CA VAL A 102 -1.39 -2.45 -17.21
C VAL A 102 -2.00 -2.81 -15.86
N ILE A 103 -1.74 -2.03 -14.81
CA ILE A 103 -2.37 -2.23 -13.49
C ILE A 103 -3.89 -2.04 -13.60
N SER A 104 -4.33 -1.02 -14.34
CA SER A 104 -5.76 -0.75 -14.54
C SER A 104 -6.45 -1.89 -15.30
N GLU A 105 -5.80 -2.45 -16.32
CA GLU A 105 -6.27 -3.66 -17.02
C GLU A 105 -6.37 -4.86 -16.06
N LEU A 106 -5.35 -5.08 -15.24
CA LEU A 106 -5.32 -6.21 -14.30
C LEU A 106 -6.40 -6.10 -13.21
N LEU A 107 -6.64 -4.90 -12.70
CA LEU A 107 -7.70 -4.63 -11.73
C LEU A 107 -9.10 -4.91 -12.33
N ALA A 108 -9.34 -4.47 -13.57
CA ALA A 108 -10.58 -4.76 -14.26
C ALA A 108 -10.84 -6.28 -14.42
N LEU A 109 -9.78 -7.09 -14.63
CA LEU A 109 -9.91 -8.56 -14.67
C LEU A 109 -10.29 -9.18 -13.33
N PHE A 110 -9.97 -8.53 -12.20
CA PHE A 110 -10.42 -8.96 -10.88
C PHE A 110 -11.85 -8.51 -10.55
N GLY A 111 -12.51 -7.81 -11.47
CA GLY A 111 -13.89 -7.35 -11.30
C GLY A 111 -14.02 -6.08 -10.46
N THR A 112 -12.92 -5.35 -10.21
CA THR A 112 -12.99 -4.03 -9.55
C THR A 112 -13.38 -2.95 -10.56
N SER A 113 -14.24 -2.04 -10.15
CA SER A 113 -14.55 -0.81 -10.88
C SER A 113 -13.65 0.34 -10.43
N ALA A 114 -13.59 1.43 -11.21
CA ALA A 114 -12.83 2.63 -10.83
C ALA A 114 -13.33 3.21 -9.49
N ASP A 115 -14.63 3.09 -9.20
CA ASP A 115 -15.28 3.55 -7.97
C ASP A 115 -14.87 2.73 -6.73
N ASP A 116 -14.32 1.53 -6.93
CA ASP A 116 -13.79 0.69 -5.84
C ASP A 116 -12.36 1.08 -5.44
N THR A 117 -11.74 2.02 -6.15
CA THR A 117 -10.35 2.39 -5.93
C THR A 117 -10.20 3.25 -4.68
N ILE A 118 -9.52 2.70 -3.68
CA ILE A 118 -9.11 3.45 -2.49
C ILE A 118 -7.72 4.02 -2.72
N SER A 119 -7.64 5.34 -2.82
CA SER A 119 -6.37 6.09 -2.98
C SER A 119 -5.58 6.22 -1.67
N ASP A 120 -6.25 5.94 -0.55
CA ASP A 120 -5.76 6.11 0.81
C ASP A 120 -5.07 4.85 1.34
N GLY A 121 -4.01 5.04 2.14
CA GLY A 121 -3.38 3.92 2.83
C GLY A 121 -4.31 3.38 3.91
N TYR A 122 -4.05 2.15 4.38
CA TYR A 122 -4.82 1.58 5.50
C TYR A 122 -4.82 2.46 6.76
N VAL A 123 -3.73 3.20 7.01
CA VAL A 123 -3.68 4.13 8.15
C VAL A 123 -4.67 5.27 7.97
N ASP A 124 -4.81 5.80 6.76
CA ASP A 124 -5.73 6.88 6.43
C ASP A 124 -7.19 6.41 6.53
N LEU A 125 -7.49 5.19 6.07
CA LEU A 125 -8.80 4.55 6.25
C LEU A 125 -9.19 4.46 7.73
N VAL A 126 -8.25 4.10 8.60
CA VAL A 126 -8.49 3.96 10.05
C VAL A 126 -8.53 5.31 10.77
N ALA A 127 -7.79 6.31 10.26
CA ALA A 127 -7.83 7.67 10.78
C ALA A 127 -9.12 8.42 10.41
N GLY A 128 -10.03 7.81 9.64
CA GLY A 128 -11.27 8.43 9.20
C GLY A 128 -11.07 9.36 8.00
N GLY A 129 -10.14 9.03 7.10
CA GLY A 129 -9.92 9.71 5.83
C GLY A 129 -11.25 10.00 5.13
N ARG A 130 -11.45 11.27 4.77
CA ARG A 130 -12.68 11.77 4.16
C ARG A 130 -13.01 10.92 2.92
N ARG A 131 -14.18 10.26 2.97
CA ARG A 131 -14.89 9.84 1.76
C ARG A 131 -15.22 11.05 0.89
#